data_AF-A0A2G5HZU3-F1
#
_entry.id   AF-A0A2G5HZU3-F1
#
_cell.length_a   1.000
_cell.length_b   1.000
_cell.length_c   1.000
_cell.angle_alpha   90.00
_cell.angle_beta   90.00
_cell.angle_gamma   90.00
#
_symmetry.space_group_name_H-M   'P 1'
#
loop_
_entity.id
_entity.type
_entity.pdbx_description
1 polymer ?
#
loop_
_entity_poly.entity_id
_entity_poly.type
_entity_poly.pdbx_seq_one_letter_code
_entity_poly.pdbx_strand_id
1 'polypeptide(L)'
;MAAQNKPTFGPLETPAVFASKWLRRFEKHFLSLGSYDFRIDWTDWMSKSFELYLAFTKQSDDMGFSREMLSTVSVTSGDFFHTAEDVWRTAEGLREWVNWSLEEEAQSMQASKNYTREEKIKFDDLMDKITLATVAGTWNGEVSQESSEKLEWYTGRFV
;
A
#
# COMPACT_ATOMS: atom_id res chain seq x y z
N MET A 1 23.00 2.70 -39.59
CA MET A 1 22.95 1.53 -38.70
C MET A 1 22.59 2.03 -37.32
N ALA A 2 21.40 1.73 -36.82
CA ALA A 2 20.96 2.17 -35.49
C ALA A 2 21.58 1.26 -34.42
N ALA A 3 22.29 1.85 -33.46
CA ALA A 3 22.82 1.14 -32.31
C ALA A 3 21.64 0.64 -31.45
N GLN A 4 21.47 -0.68 -31.40
CA GLN A 4 20.56 -1.31 -30.46
C GLN A 4 21.15 -1.17 -29.05
N ASN A 5 20.61 -0.23 -28.27
CA ASN A 5 20.90 -0.14 -26.85
C ASN A 5 20.41 -1.42 -26.14
N LYS A 6 21.34 -2.33 -25.83
CA LYS A 6 21.06 -3.45 -24.93
C LYS A 6 20.77 -2.89 -23.53
N PRO A 7 19.71 -3.34 -22.83
CA PRO A 7 19.49 -2.98 -21.43
C PRO A 7 20.65 -3.49 -20.57
N THR A 8 21.22 -2.61 -19.75
CA THR A 8 22.36 -2.90 -18.87
C THR A 8 22.00 -3.87 -17.72
N PHE A 9 20.71 -4.11 -17.46
CA PHE A 9 20.25 -5.00 -16.39
C PHE A 9 19.00 -5.79 -16.82
N GLY A 10 19.09 -7.13 -16.82
CA GLY A 10 17.95 -8.05 -16.99
C GLY A 10 17.15 -7.89 -18.30
N PRO A 11 16.10 -8.71 -18.53
CA PRO A 11 15.09 -8.33 -19.51
C PRO A 11 14.55 -6.95 -19.12
N LEU A 12 14.28 -6.07 -20.11
CA LEU A 12 13.50 -4.85 -19.90
C LEU A 12 12.34 -5.20 -18.98
N GLU A 13 12.16 -4.47 -17.88
CA GLU A 13 11.01 -4.67 -17.01
C GLU A 13 9.76 -4.55 -17.91
N THR A 14 9.06 -5.66 -18.13
CA THR A 14 7.85 -5.71 -18.94
C THR A 14 6.65 -5.70 -18.00
N PRO A 15 5.44 -5.35 -18.48
CA PRO A 15 4.22 -5.47 -17.68
C PRO A 15 4.09 -6.83 -16.98
N ALA A 16 4.42 -7.91 -17.67
CA ALA A 16 4.37 -9.28 -17.14
C ALA A 16 5.37 -9.51 -16.00
N VAL A 17 6.60 -9.03 -16.17
CA VAL A 17 7.66 -9.18 -15.17
C VAL A 17 7.34 -8.36 -13.93
N PHE A 18 6.87 -7.12 -14.11
CA PHE A 18 6.42 -6.26 -13.02
C PHE A 18 5.24 -6.88 -12.26
N ALA A 19 4.16 -7.25 -12.96
CA ALA A 19 2.96 -7.84 -12.38
C ALA A 19 3.28 -9.09 -11.54
N SER A 20 4.10 -10.00 -12.10
CA SER A 20 4.51 -11.23 -11.42
C SER A 20 5.35 -10.95 -10.17
N LYS A 21 6.30 -10.01 -10.23
CA LYS A 21 7.13 -9.62 -9.08
C LYS A 21 6.29 -8.94 -8.00
N TRP A 22 5.39 -8.05 -8.39
CA TRP A 22 4.54 -7.31 -7.46
C TRP A 22 3.57 -8.26 -6.74
N LEU A 23 2.87 -9.14 -7.47
CA LEU A 23 1.99 -10.13 -6.86
C LEU A 23 2.73 -11.07 -5.91
N ARG A 24 3.93 -11.52 -6.27
CA ARG A 24 4.75 -12.33 -5.35
C ARG A 24 5.12 -11.58 -4.07
N ARG A 25 5.33 -10.26 -4.13
CA ARG A 25 5.55 -9.43 -2.94
C ARG A 25 4.28 -9.28 -2.13
N PHE A 26 3.15 -9.04 -2.79
CA PHE A 26 1.84 -9.00 -2.16
C PHE A 26 1.52 -10.31 -1.44
N GLU A 27 1.66 -11.46 -2.08
CA GLU A 27 1.39 -12.78 -1.47
C GLU A 27 2.21 -12.99 -0.20
N LYS A 28 3.52 -12.67 -0.23
CA LYS A 28 4.37 -12.77 0.96
C LYS A 28 3.91 -11.83 2.08
N HIS A 29 3.53 -10.61 1.71
CA HIS A 29 3.01 -9.62 2.65
C HIS A 29 1.69 -10.08 3.26
N PHE A 30 0.75 -10.53 2.43
CA PHE A 30 -0.55 -11.05 2.85
C PHE A 30 -0.41 -12.27 3.75
N LEU A 31 0.42 -13.25 3.39
CA LEU A 31 0.67 -14.44 4.22
C LEU A 31 1.35 -14.11 5.55
N SER A 32 2.07 -12.98 5.65
CA SER A 32 2.64 -12.57 6.93
C SER A 32 1.57 -12.20 7.97
N LEU A 33 0.34 -11.89 7.54
CA LEU A 33 -0.76 -11.51 8.42
C LEU A 33 -1.07 -12.58 9.49
N GLY A 34 -0.90 -13.87 9.16
CA GLY A 34 -1.18 -14.98 10.08
C GLY A 34 -0.14 -15.18 11.20
N SER A 35 0.90 -14.35 11.27
CA SER A 35 2.04 -14.54 12.19
C SER A 35 2.17 -13.48 13.30
N TYR A 36 1.20 -12.58 13.42
CA TYR A 36 1.34 -11.33 14.17
C TYR A 36 0.52 -11.25 15.46
N ASP A 37 1.07 -10.55 16.46
CA ASP A 37 0.32 -10.04 17.62
C ASP A 37 -0.48 -8.81 17.17
N PHE A 38 -1.80 -8.88 17.29
CA PHE A 38 -2.75 -8.21 16.39
C PHE A 38 -2.70 -6.66 16.40
N ARG A 39 -1.98 -6.00 17.31
CA ARG A 39 -1.99 -4.53 17.45
C ARG A 39 -0.73 -3.83 16.96
N ILE A 40 0.44 -4.17 17.51
CA ILE A 40 1.70 -3.52 17.12
C ILE A 40 2.08 -3.89 15.69
N ASP A 41 1.89 -5.16 15.36
CA ASP A 41 2.27 -5.70 14.07
C ASP A 41 1.29 -5.30 12.97
N TRP A 42 0.05 -4.94 13.34
CA TRP A 42 -0.96 -4.48 12.40
C TRP A 42 -0.57 -3.13 11.80
N THR A 43 -0.15 -2.15 12.59
CA THR A 43 0.31 -0.85 12.06
C THR A 43 1.51 -1.01 11.11
N ASP A 44 2.46 -1.88 11.46
CA ASP A 44 3.61 -2.18 10.59
C ASP A 44 3.18 -2.89 9.30
N TRP A 45 2.20 -3.79 9.39
CA TRP A 45 1.61 -4.45 8.22
C TRP A 45 0.89 -3.45 7.33
N MET A 46 0.12 -2.52 7.91
CA MET A 46 -0.57 -1.46 7.18
C MET A 46 0.41 -0.49 6.50
N SER A 47 1.51 -0.14 7.16
CA SER A 47 2.56 0.70 6.56
C SER A 47 3.16 0.04 5.32
N LYS A 48 3.45 -1.27 5.38
CA LYS A 48 3.91 -2.03 4.21
C LYS A 48 2.85 -2.16 3.12
N SER A 49 1.58 -2.32 3.47
CA SER A 49 0.45 -2.32 2.52
C SER A 49 0.38 -1.02 1.72
N PHE A 50 0.51 0.12 2.42
CA PHE A 50 0.58 1.44 1.82
C PHE A 50 1.80 1.60 0.89
N GLU A 51 3.00 1.22 1.35
CA GLU A 51 4.22 1.29 0.53
C GLU A 51 4.14 0.41 -0.72
N LEU A 52 3.53 -0.78 -0.60
CA LEU A 52 3.34 -1.70 -1.72
C LEU A 52 2.36 -1.14 -2.77
N TYR A 53 1.33 -0.41 -2.33
CA TYR A 53 0.43 0.32 -3.21
C TYR A 53 1.14 1.48 -3.92
N LEU A 54 1.89 2.31 -3.19
CA LEU A 54 2.64 3.42 -3.83
C LEU A 54 3.68 2.92 -4.84
N ALA A 55 4.34 1.79 -4.54
CA ALA A 55 5.24 1.15 -5.49
C ALA A 55 4.50 0.66 -6.74
N PHE A 56 3.25 0.20 -6.60
CA PHE A 56 2.41 -0.20 -7.73
C PHE A 56 2.06 0.99 -8.61
N THR A 57 1.53 2.07 -8.03
CA THR A 57 1.07 3.25 -8.77
C THR A 57 2.24 3.90 -9.50
N LYS A 58 3.35 4.18 -8.80
CA LYS A 58 4.54 4.78 -9.38
C LYS A 58 5.08 3.97 -10.56
N GLN A 59 5.21 2.65 -10.39
CA GLN A 59 5.76 1.80 -11.45
C GLN A 59 4.78 1.67 -12.63
N SER A 60 3.47 1.68 -12.36
CA SER A 60 2.46 1.70 -13.42
C SER A 60 2.52 3.00 -14.22
N ASP A 61 2.68 4.15 -13.55
CA ASP A 61 2.82 5.46 -14.19
C ASP A 61 4.12 5.57 -15.01
N ASP A 62 5.26 5.19 -14.42
CA ASP A 62 6.59 5.23 -15.06
C ASP A 62 6.64 4.37 -16.34
N MET A 63 5.84 3.31 -16.40
CA MET A 63 5.78 2.40 -17.54
C MET A 63 4.61 2.68 -18.48
N GLY A 64 3.77 3.68 -18.18
CA GLY A 64 2.59 4.04 -18.97
C GLY A 64 1.52 2.93 -19.00
N PHE A 65 1.41 2.15 -17.94
CA PHE A 65 0.49 1.02 -17.87
C PHE A 65 -0.93 1.49 -17.58
N SER A 66 -1.86 1.08 -18.43
CA SER A 66 -3.29 1.14 -18.11
C SER A 66 -3.76 -0.20 -17.55
N ARG A 67 -4.86 -0.16 -16.80
CA ARG A 67 -5.60 -1.36 -16.36
C ARG A 67 -5.92 -2.30 -17.53
N GLU A 68 -6.24 -1.75 -18.69
CA GLU A 68 -6.51 -2.48 -19.94
C GLU A 68 -5.24 -3.15 -20.50
N MET A 69 -4.09 -2.48 -20.44
CA MET A 69 -2.83 -3.10 -20.88
C MET A 69 -2.48 -4.28 -19.98
N LEU A 70 -2.65 -4.13 -18.66
CA LEU A 70 -2.40 -5.22 -17.73
C LEU A 70 -3.35 -6.38 -17.96
N SER A 71 -4.67 -6.20 -18.16
CA SER A 71 -5.60 -7.33 -18.34
C SER A 71 -5.25 -8.29 -19.50
N THR A 72 -4.44 -7.86 -20.46
CA THR A 72 -3.94 -8.69 -21.58
C THR A 72 -2.71 -9.54 -21.24
N VAL A 73 -2.14 -9.36 -20.06
CA VAL A 73 -0.87 -9.95 -19.64
C VAL A 73 -1.12 -11.23 -18.86
N SER A 74 -0.47 -12.32 -19.27
CA SER A 74 -0.43 -13.54 -18.47
C SER A 74 0.51 -13.33 -17.29
N VAL A 75 0.03 -13.60 -16.08
CA VAL A 75 0.81 -13.49 -14.85
C VAL A 75 1.06 -14.88 -14.30
N THR A 76 2.29 -15.12 -13.87
CA THR A 76 2.67 -16.35 -13.17
C THR A 76 2.83 -16.01 -11.68
N SER A 77 1.71 -15.86 -10.99
CA SER A 77 1.63 -15.80 -9.52
C SER A 77 1.10 -17.11 -8.96
N GLY A 78 1.28 -17.36 -7.66
CA GLY A 78 0.96 -18.63 -7.02
C GLY A 78 -0.56 -18.94 -6.97
N ASP A 79 -0.94 -19.87 -6.10
CA ASP A 79 -2.26 -20.53 -6.06
C ASP A 79 -3.49 -19.60 -5.91
N PHE A 80 -3.33 -18.28 -5.71
CA PHE A 80 -4.43 -17.35 -5.39
C PHE A 80 -4.74 -16.31 -6.48
N PHE A 81 -3.83 -16.05 -7.42
CA PHE A 81 -4.00 -15.01 -8.44
C PHE A 81 -3.55 -15.52 -9.80
N HIS A 82 -4.40 -15.41 -10.81
CA HIS A 82 -4.18 -16.07 -12.11
C HIS A 82 -4.23 -15.12 -13.31
N THR A 83 -4.64 -13.87 -13.10
CA THR A 83 -4.77 -12.89 -14.17
C THR A 83 -4.12 -11.56 -13.80
N ALA A 84 -3.72 -10.78 -14.80
CA ALA A 84 -3.20 -9.44 -14.55
C ALA A 84 -4.27 -8.43 -14.13
N GLU A 85 -5.55 -8.71 -14.39
CA GLU A 85 -6.65 -7.98 -13.77
C GLU A 85 -6.66 -8.16 -12.24
N ASP A 86 -6.26 -9.34 -11.75
CA ASP A 86 -6.09 -9.56 -10.31
C ASP A 86 -5.04 -8.64 -9.70
N VAL A 87 -3.98 -8.28 -10.43
CA VAL A 87 -2.92 -7.38 -9.93
C VAL A 87 -3.51 -6.01 -9.60
N TRP A 88 -4.25 -5.43 -10.55
CA TRP A 88 -4.85 -4.10 -10.40
C TRP A 88 -5.90 -4.10 -9.29
N ARG A 89 -6.80 -5.10 -9.30
CA ARG A 89 -7.82 -5.27 -8.27
C ARG A 89 -7.21 -5.46 -6.88
N THR A 90 -6.10 -6.19 -6.79
CA THR A 90 -5.38 -6.40 -5.53
C THR A 90 -4.74 -5.11 -5.03
N ALA A 91 -4.18 -4.30 -5.92
CA ALA A 91 -3.65 -2.98 -5.57
C ALA A 91 -4.79 -2.04 -5.10
N GLU A 92 -5.92 -2.01 -5.79
CA GLU A 92 -7.12 -1.26 -5.36
C GLU A 92 -7.63 -1.75 -3.99
N GLY A 93 -7.66 -3.08 -3.77
CA GLY A 93 -8.04 -3.68 -2.50
C GLY A 93 -7.08 -3.33 -1.36
N LEU A 94 -5.76 -3.25 -1.61
CA LEU A 94 -4.80 -2.75 -0.62
C LEU A 94 -5.11 -1.30 -0.22
N ARG A 95 -5.45 -0.44 -1.19
CA ARG A 95 -5.80 0.95 -0.92
C ARG A 95 -7.05 1.04 -0.04
N GLU A 96 -8.07 0.25 -0.35
CA GLU A 96 -9.31 0.20 0.43
C GLU A 96 -9.08 -0.35 1.84
N TRP A 97 -8.29 -1.41 1.98
CA TRP A 97 -7.90 -1.93 3.29
C TRP A 97 -7.10 -0.91 4.10
N VAL A 98 -6.20 -0.16 3.48
CA VAL A 98 -5.51 0.94 4.15
C VAL A 98 -6.51 1.96 4.66
N ASN A 99 -7.39 2.50 3.83
CA ASN A 99 -8.38 3.48 4.28
C ASN A 99 -9.24 2.96 5.44
N TRP A 100 -9.83 1.77 5.26
CA TRP A 100 -10.69 1.17 6.28
C TRP A 100 -9.96 0.96 7.61
N SER A 101 -8.72 0.48 7.57
CA SER A 101 -7.94 0.21 8.78
C SER A 101 -7.54 1.47 9.52
N LEU A 102 -7.27 2.58 8.80
CA LEU A 102 -6.98 3.87 9.44
C LEU A 102 -8.20 4.39 10.18
N GLU A 103 -9.38 4.27 9.61
CA GLU A 103 -10.63 4.70 10.24
C GLU A 103 -10.93 3.88 11.50
N GLU A 104 -10.84 2.55 11.40
CA GLU A 104 -11.08 1.65 12.53
C GLU A 104 -10.06 1.85 13.66
N GLU A 105 -8.77 2.00 13.35
CA GLU A 105 -7.75 2.24 14.37
C GLU A 105 -7.88 3.64 14.98
N ALA A 106 -8.18 4.68 14.20
CA ALA A 106 -8.43 6.02 14.73
C ALA A 106 -9.62 6.02 15.71
N GLN A 107 -10.71 5.33 15.36
CA GLN A 107 -11.87 5.15 16.24
C GLN A 107 -11.52 4.35 17.50
N SER A 108 -10.76 3.27 17.34
CA SER A 108 -10.34 2.42 18.46
C SER A 108 -9.42 3.15 19.43
N MET A 109 -8.46 3.94 18.92
CA MET A 109 -7.59 4.82 19.72
C MET A 109 -8.37 5.91 20.45
N GLN A 110 -9.48 6.39 19.89
CA GLN A 110 -10.37 7.34 20.56
C GLN A 110 -11.16 6.69 21.70
N ALA A 111 -11.70 5.49 21.47
CA ALA A 111 -12.55 4.79 22.43
C ALA A 111 -11.76 4.14 23.59
N SER A 112 -10.51 3.76 23.37
CA SER A 112 -9.71 2.95 24.29
C SER A 112 -8.59 3.73 24.97
N LYS A 113 -8.46 3.55 26.30
CA LYS A 113 -7.31 4.06 27.07
C LYS A 113 -6.10 3.10 27.10
N ASN A 114 -6.18 1.97 26.42
CA ASN A 114 -5.23 0.86 26.58
C ASN A 114 -4.12 0.83 25.51
N TYR A 115 -4.02 1.86 24.66
CA TYR A 115 -2.91 1.98 23.72
C TYR A 115 -1.65 2.44 24.46
N THR A 116 -0.58 1.66 24.29
CA THR A 116 0.76 2.01 24.71
C THR A 116 1.25 3.25 23.95
N ARG A 117 2.29 3.90 24.48
CA ARG A 117 2.92 5.04 23.81
C ARG A 117 3.52 4.64 22.45
N GLU A 118 4.08 3.44 22.36
CA GLU A 118 4.72 2.94 21.14
C GLU A 118 3.71 2.74 20.02
N GLU A 119 2.56 2.12 20.31
CA GLU A 119 1.48 1.92 19.33
C GLU A 119 0.97 3.25 18.75
N LYS A 120 0.83 4.28 19.61
CA LYS A 120 0.40 5.62 19.16
C LYS A 120 1.42 6.26 18.22
N ILE A 121 2.71 6.23 18.59
CA ILE A 121 3.78 6.79 17.75
C ILE A 121 3.81 6.11 16.37
N LYS A 122 3.72 4.78 16.32
CA LYS A 122 3.69 4.07 15.03
C LYS A 122 2.48 4.44 14.18
N PHE A 123 1.31 4.61 14.79
CA PHE A 123 0.11 5.01 14.08
C PHE A 123 0.19 6.46 13.58
N ASP A 124 0.70 7.37 14.41
CA ASP A 124 0.97 8.75 14.01
C ASP A 124 1.95 8.79 12.82
N ASP A 125 3.05 8.03 12.87
CA ASP A 125 4.01 7.90 11.76
C ASP A 125 3.36 7.37 10.47
N LEU A 126 2.44 6.40 10.58
CA LEU A 126 1.68 5.89 9.44
C LEU A 126 0.75 6.97 8.86
N MET A 127 0.03 7.68 9.71
CA MET A 127 -0.87 8.77 9.30
C MET A 127 -0.11 9.91 8.63
N ASP A 128 1.05 10.29 9.16
CA ASP A 128 1.91 11.31 8.56
C ASP A 128 2.39 10.89 7.17
N LYS A 129 2.86 9.64 7.00
CA LYS A 129 3.24 9.10 5.69
C LYS A 129 2.11 9.22 4.67
N ILE A 130 0.89 8.85 5.06
CA ILE A 130 -0.28 8.85 4.17
C ILE A 130 -0.73 10.28 3.85
N THR A 131 -0.75 11.15 4.85
CA THR A 131 -1.08 12.58 4.68
C THR A 131 -0.11 13.25 3.73
N LEU A 132 1.19 13.04 3.91
CA LEU A 132 2.22 13.57 3.00
C LEU A 132 2.06 13.04 1.57
N ALA A 133 1.76 11.74 1.41
CA ALA A 133 1.53 11.16 0.09
C ALA A 133 0.26 11.68 -0.58
N THR A 134 -0.77 12.02 0.21
CA THR A 134 -2.03 12.65 -0.25
C THR A 134 -1.76 14.07 -0.75
N VAL A 135 -1.02 14.87 0.04
CA VAL A 135 -0.60 16.22 -0.36
C VAL A 135 0.27 16.19 -1.62
N ALA A 136 1.12 15.18 -1.76
CA ALA A 136 1.94 14.97 -2.96
C ALA A 136 1.14 14.45 -4.18
N GLY A 137 -0.16 14.14 -4.03
CA GLY A 137 -1.00 13.58 -5.08
C GLY A 137 -0.66 12.13 -5.46
N THR A 138 0.19 11.46 -4.68
CA THR A 138 0.62 10.07 -4.90
C THR A 138 -0.28 9.05 -4.23
N TRP A 139 -1.06 9.48 -3.23
CA TRP A 139 -2.14 8.73 -2.62
C TRP A 139 -3.48 9.32 -3.05
N ASN A 140 -4.37 8.46 -3.56
CA ASN A 140 -5.72 8.83 -3.99
C ASN A 140 -6.80 8.11 -3.17
N GLY A 141 -6.44 7.55 -2.00
CA GLY A 141 -7.42 7.04 -1.05
C GLY A 141 -8.10 8.18 -0.30
N GLU A 142 -9.38 8.01 0.02
CA GLU A 142 -10.09 8.95 0.87
C GLU A 142 -9.69 8.70 2.32
N VAL A 143 -8.91 9.62 2.90
CA VAL A 143 -8.82 9.74 4.36
C VAL A 143 -9.99 10.62 4.77
N SER A 144 -10.95 10.08 5.52
CA SER A 144 -12.10 10.87 5.95
C SER A 144 -11.66 12.10 6.72
N GLN A 145 -12.34 13.23 6.48
CA GLN A 145 -12.11 14.50 7.20
C GLN A 145 -12.22 14.29 8.72
N GLU A 146 -13.13 13.42 9.14
CA GLU A 146 -13.29 13.01 10.54
C GLU A 146 -12.02 12.33 11.11
N SER A 147 -11.35 11.47 10.34
CA SER A 147 -10.08 10.85 10.75
C SER A 147 -8.94 11.86 10.83
N SER A 148 -8.92 12.84 9.93
CA SER A 148 -7.92 13.92 9.91
C SER A 148 -8.08 14.89 11.09
N GLU A 149 -9.30 15.38 11.35
CA GLU A 149 -9.61 16.30 12.46
C GLU A 149 -9.40 15.66 13.84
N LYS A 150 -9.66 14.35 13.97
CA LYS A 150 -9.47 13.63 15.23
C LYS A 150 -7.99 13.46 15.61
N LEU A 151 -7.08 13.44 14.65
CA LEU A 151 -5.63 13.37 14.89
C LEU A 151 -5.03 14.72 15.31
N GLU A 152 -5.52 15.83 14.74
CA GLU A 152 -5.12 17.17 15.17
C GLU A 152 -5.49 17.44 16.65
N TRP A 153 -6.60 16.86 17.12
CA TRP A 153 -6.98 16.91 18.55
C TRP A 153 -5.99 16.16 19.47
N TYR A 154 -5.39 15.07 19.00
CA TYR A 154 -4.40 14.30 19.77
C TYR A 154 -3.02 14.96 19.79
N THR A 155 -2.54 15.46 18.65
CA THR A 155 -1.23 16.12 18.52
C THR A 155 -1.19 17.48 19.22
N GLY A 156 -2.30 18.24 19.22
CA GLY A 156 -2.42 19.52 19.94
C GLY A 156 -2.43 19.42 21.47
N ARG A 157 -2.50 18.20 22.04
CA ARG A 157 -2.56 17.97 23.49
C ARG A 157 -1.22 17.62 24.13
N PHE A 158 -0.15 17.53 23.34
CA PHE A 158 1.21 17.19 23.78
C PHE A 158 2.23 18.31 23.57
N VAL A 159 1.78 19.54 23.29
CA VAL A 159 2.58 20.78 23.37
C VAL A 159 2.36 21.46 24.73
#